data_AF-A0A355RH99-F1
#
_entry.id   AF-A0A355RH99-F1
#
_cell.length_a   1.000
_cell.length_b   1.000
_cell.length_c   1.000
_cell.angle_alpha   90.00
_cell.angle_beta   90.00
_cell.angle_gamma   90.00
#
_symmetry.space_group_name_H-M   'P 1'
#
loop_
_entity.id
_entity.type
_entity.pdbx_description
1 polymer ?
#
loop_
_entity_poly.entity_id
_entity_poly.type
_entity_poly.pdbx_seq_one_letter_code
_entity_poly.pdbx_strand_id
1 'polypeptide(L)'
;EAAHGGPIALLKDGDMITLNALKGEISVALDAAELAERKAQWTGPRDTIYAAGALWKYSQLVGEIYKGAVTHPGGKAEKHAYMDL
;
A
#
# COMPACT_ATOMS: atom_id res chain seq x y z
N GLU A 1 -0.24 -1.04 -1.37
CA GLU A 1 0.71 -0.06 -1.97
C GLU A 1 1.88 -0.78 -2.63
N ALA A 2 2.77 -0.05 -3.31
CA ALA A 2 3.91 -0.63 -4.01
C ALA A 2 4.86 -1.39 -3.05
N ALA A 3 5.08 -0.84 -1.86
CA ALA A 3 5.98 -1.43 -0.87
C ALA A 3 5.54 -2.82 -0.37
N HIS A 4 4.23 -3.10 -0.44
CA HIS A 4 3.65 -4.40 -0.08
C HIS A 4 3.43 -5.33 -1.30
N GLY A 5 4.01 -5.01 -2.46
CA GLY A 5 3.91 -5.86 -3.66
C GLY A 5 2.50 -5.90 -4.27
N GLY A 6 1.72 -4.84 -4.08
CA GLY A 6 0.44 -4.66 -4.78
C GLY A 6 0.65 -4.46 -6.30
N PRO A 7 -0.43 -4.49 -7.11
CA PRO A 7 -0.33 -4.41 -8.58
C PRO A 7 0.48 -3.22 -9.10
N ILE A 8 0.40 -2.07 -8.41
CA ILE A 8 1.15 -0.87 -8.74
C ILE A 8 2.68 -1.06 -8.68
N ALA A 9 3.18 -2.03 -7.91
CA ALA A 9 4.61 -2.36 -7.86
C ALA A 9 5.12 -3.08 -9.12
N LEU A 10 4.21 -3.59 -9.95
CA LEU A 10 4.52 -4.48 -11.08
C LEU A 10 4.45 -3.75 -12.43
N LEU A 11 4.05 -2.48 -12.42
CA LEU A 11 3.94 -1.67 -13.62
C LEU A 11 5.33 -1.30 -14.14
N LYS A 12 5.45 -1.20 -15.46
CA LYS A 12 6.66 -0.84 -16.19
C LYS A 12 6.35 0.32 -17.12
N ASP A 13 7.39 1.06 -17.51
CA ASP A 13 7.25 2.13 -18.49
C ASP A 13 6.67 1.58 -19.80
N GLY A 14 5.65 2.27 -20.32
CA GLY A 14 4.92 1.87 -21.52
C GLY A 14 3.64 1.05 -21.28
N ASP A 15 3.37 0.60 -20.05
CA ASP A 15 2.09 -0.04 -19.73
C ASP A 15 0.92 0.94 -19.92
N MET A 16 -0.15 0.49 -20.58
CA MET A 16 -1.34 1.30 -20.80
C MET A 16 -2.25 1.26 -19.58
N ILE A 17 -2.49 2.42 -18.96
CA ILE A 17 -3.38 2.59 -17.81
C ILE A 17 -4.67 3.26 -18.24
N THR A 18 -5.81 2.72 -17.81
CA THR A 18 -7.13 3.33 -17.98
C THR A 18 -7.61 3.92 -16.66
N LEU A 19 -8.00 5.20 -16.69
CA LEU A 19 -8.63 5.92 -15.58
C LEU A 19 -10.09 6.18 -15.93
N ASN A 20 -11.01 5.52 -15.23
CA ASN A 20 -12.44 5.72 -15.41
C ASN A 20 -13.05 6.35 -14.15
N ALA A 21 -13.10 7.68 -14.12
CA ALA A 21 -13.66 8.43 -13.00
C ALA A 21 -15.18 8.21 -12.82
N LEU A 22 -15.91 7.92 -13.89
CA LEU A 22 -17.36 7.69 -13.82
C LEU A 22 -17.69 6.37 -13.10
N LYS A 23 -16.84 5.35 -13.29
CA LYS A 23 -16.97 4.05 -12.61
C LYS A 23 -16.18 3.99 -11.28
N GLY A 24 -15.28 4.94 -11.04
CA GLY A 24 -14.34 4.86 -9.92
C GLY A 24 -13.28 3.76 -10.09
N GLU A 25 -12.90 3.46 -11.33
CA GLU A 25 -12.01 2.34 -11.66
C GLU A 25 -10.67 2.85 -12.20
N ILE A 26 -9.61 2.13 -11.81
CA ILE A 26 -8.27 2.27 -12.38
C ILE A 26 -7.82 0.88 -12.79
N SER A 27 -7.48 0.69 -14.05
CA SER A 27 -7.04 -0.61 -14.58
C SER A 27 -5.80 -0.46 -15.47
N VAL A 28 -5.09 -1.57 -15.67
CA VAL A 28 -3.94 -1.66 -16.57
C VAL A 28 -4.27 -2.69 -17.65
N ALA A 29 -3.84 -2.45 -18.89
CA ALA A 29 -4.02 -3.37 -20.01
C ALA A 29 -3.00 -4.52 -19.99
N LEU A 30 -2.93 -5.25 -18.88
CA LEU A 30 -2.13 -6.45 -18.69
C LEU A 30 -3.04 -7.60 -18.27
N ASP A 31 -2.76 -8.80 -18.73
CA ASP A 31 -3.48 -9.98 -18.28
C ASP A 31 -2.96 -10.49 -16.92
N ALA A 32 -3.68 -11.46 -16.35
CA ALA A 32 -3.34 -12.03 -15.05
C ALA A 32 -2.05 -12.87 -15.09
N ALA A 33 -1.69 -13.44 -16.23
CA ALA A 33 -0.49 -14.25 -16.37
C ALA A 33 0.76 -13.37 -16.35
N GLU A 34 0.74 -12.25 -17.06
CA GLU A 34 1.83 -11.28 -17.08
C GLU A 34 2.02 -10.62 -15.72
N LEU A 35 0.92 -10.24 -15.05
CA LEU A 35 1.01 -9.73 -13.67
C LEU A 35 1.57 -10.77 -12.70
N ALA A 36 1.23 -12.05 -12.85
CA ALA A 36 1.78 -13.12 -12.02
C ALA A 36 3.29 -13.33 -12.27
N GLU A 37 3.72 -13.31 -13.54
CA GLU A 37 5.13 -13.39 -13.90
C GLU A 37 5.93 -12.21 -13.32
N ARG A 38 5.45 -10.98 -13.52
CA ARG A 38 6.09 -9.78 -12.97
C ARG A 38 6.13 -9.81 -11.45
N LYS A 39 5.10 -10.35 -10.80
CA LYS A 39 5.08 -10.54 -9.34
C LYS A 39 6.12 -11.55 -8.88
N ALA A 40 6.34 -12.63 -9.62
CA ALA A 40 7.38 -13.62 -9.30
C ALA A 40 8.79 -13.02 -9.42
N GLN A 41 8.98 -12.04 -10.30
CA GLN A 41 10.24 -11.31 -10.49
C GLN A 41 10.43 -10.13 -9.52
N TRP A 42 9.42 -9.80 -8.71
CA TRP A 42 9.48 -8.63 -7.83
C TRP A 42 10.42 -8.89 -6.65
N THR A 43 11.50 -8.11 -6.56
CA THR A 43 12.55 -8.27 -5.53
C THR A 43 12.22 -7.63 -4.19
N GLY A 44 11.02 -7.07 -4.04
CA GLY A 44 10.62 -6.34 -2.83
C GLY A 44 10.72 -4.82 -2.98
N PRO A 45 10.34 -4.08 -1.93
CA PRO A 45 10.48 -2.63 -1.88
C PRO A 45 11.95 -2.21 -1.89
N ARG A 46 12.22 -0.95 -2.27
CA ARG A 46 13.54 -0.37 -2.01
C ARG A 46 13.82 -0.33 -0.52
N ASP A 47 15.08 -0.51 -0.15
CA ASP A 47 15.50 -0.30 1.22
C ASP A 47 15.36 1.17 1.64
N THR A 48 15.07 1.35 2.92
CA THR A 48 15.03 2.67 3.56
C THR A 48 16.38 2.96 4.20
N ILE A 49 16.87 4.19 4.04
CA ILE A 49 18.06 4.67 4.76
C ILE A 49 17.82 4.89 6.26
N TYR A 50 16.54 4.87 6.68
CA TYR A 50 16.15 5.04 8.06
C TYR A 50 16.17 3.70 8.80
N ALA A 51 17.30 3.41 9.46
CA ALA A 51 17.48 2.20 10.26
C ALA A 51 17.06 2.35 11.73
N ALA A 52 16.72 3.57 12.18
CA ALA A 52 16.27 3.87 13.54
C ALA A 52 15.41 5.16 13.57
N GLY A 53 14.93 5.52 14.76
CA GLY A 53 14.18 6.76 14.99
C GLY A 53 12.71 6.69 14.57
N ALA A 54 12.07 7.85 14.49
CA ALA A 54 10.62 7.95 14.27
C ALA A 54 10.17 7.35 12.93
N LEU A 55 10.94 7.55 11.85
CA LEU A 55 10.61 7.03 10.52
C LEU A 55 10.75 5.51 10.42
N TRP A 56 11.77 4.94 11.07
CA TRP A 56 11.89 3.50 11.19
C TRP A 56 10.71 2.92 11.98
N LYS A 57 10.35 3.52 13.13
CA LYS A 57 9.16 3.09 13.89
C LYS A 57 7.88 3.17 13.06
N TYR A 58 7.70 4.27 12.33
CA TYR A 58 6.53 4.47 11.48
C TYR A 58 6.40 3.37 10.42
N SER A 59 7.49 3.03 9.72
CA SER A 59 7.46 2.00 8.67
C SER A 59 7.10 0.60 9.19
N GLN A 60 7.38 0.32 10.48
CA GLN A 60 6.99 -0.93 11.12
C GLN A 60 5.51 -0.95 11.58
N LEU A 61 4.93 0.22 11.85
CA LEU A 61 3.65 0.34 12.57
C LEU A 61 2.48 0.78 11.68
N VAL A 62 2.75 1.50 10.60
CA VAL A 62 1.71 2.08 9.75
C VAL A 62 0.82 0.98 9.16
N GLY A 63 -0.48 1.13 9.36
CA GLY A 63 -1.50 0.25 8.79
C GLY A 63 -1.88 0.61 7.35
N GLU A 64 -2.85 -0.12 6.82
CA GLU A 64 -3.31 0.06 5.43
C GLU A 64 -3.96 1.45 5.20
N ILE A 65 -3.64 2.07 4.07
CA ILE A 65 -4.12 3.42 3.72
C ILE A 65 -5.65 3.50 3.67
N TYR A 66 -6.34 2.50 3.13
CA TYR A 66 -7.81 2.51 3.05
C TYR A 66 -8.51 2.39 4.42
N LYS A 67 -7.74 2.07 5.48
CA LYS A 67 -8.18 2.09 6.89
C LYS A 67 -7.69 3.33 7.64
N GLY A 68 -7.07 4.29 6.96
CA GLY A 68 -6.61 5.56 7.52
C GLY A 68 -5.13 5.60 7.91
N ALA A 69 -4.31 4.61 7.53
CA ALA A 69 -2.86 4.60 7.77
C ALA A 69 -2.47 4.85 9.25
N VAL A 70 -3.27 4.33 10.19
CA VAL A 70 -3.02 4.49 11.62
C VAL A 70 -1.80 3.68 12.07
N THR A 71 -1.09 4.16 13.08
CA THR A 71 0.08 3.49 13.69
C THR A 71 -0.26 2.79 15.02
N HIS A 72 -1.54 2.60 15.28
CA HIS A 72 -2.12 1.98 16.47
C HIS A 72 -3.30 1.08 16.03
N PRO A 73 -3.91 0.28 16.93
CA PRO A 73 -5.00 -0.65 16.58
C PRO A 73 -6.28 -0.03 15.95
N GLY A 74 -6.36 1.29 15.85
CA GLY A 74 -7.49 2.02 15.28
C GLY A 74 -8.64 2.27 16.26
N GLY A 75 -9.54 3.19 15.91
CA GLY A 75 -10.61 3.65 16.79
C GLY A 75 -11.61 2.57 17.21
N LYS A 76 -11.78 1.49 16.43
CA LYS A 76 -12.65 0.36 16.80
C LYS A 76 -12.12 -0.47 17.97
N ALA A 77 -10.81 -0.45 18.20
CA ALA A 77 -10.16 -1.17 19.29
C ALA A 77 -9.95 -0.27 20.54
N GLU A 78 -10.32 1.01 20.45
CA GLU A 78 -10.26 1.95 21.56
C GLU A 78 -11.21 1.51 22.68
N LYS A 79 -10.77 1.65 23.93
CA LYS A 79 -11.50 1.17 25.11
C LYS A 79 -12.19 2.28 25.88
N HIS A 80 -11.89 3.55 25.59
CA HIS A 80 -12.54 4.68 26.22
C HIS A 80 -12.70 5.84 25.23
N ALA A 81 -13.80 6.60 25.30
CA ALA A 81 -13.82 7.91 24.69
C ALA A 81 -13.20 8.91 25.67
N TYR A 82 -12.43 9.89 25.18
CA TYR A 82 -11.90 10.96 26.03
C TYR A 82 -13.02 11.71 26.76
N MET A 83 -14.20 11.83 26.13
CA MET A 83 -15.37 12.50 26.71
C MET A 83 -16.01 11.73 27.89
N ASP A 84 -15.61 10.47 28.13
CA ASP A 84 -16.10 9.64 29.23
C ASP A 84 -15.18 9.68 30.46
N LEU A 85 -14.05 10.41 30.38
CA LEU A 85 -13.10 10.65 31.48
C LEU A 85 -13.40 11.98 32.19
#